data_AF-A0A3B8ULE4-F1
#
_entry.id   AF-A0A3B8ULE4-F1
#
_cell.length_a   1.000
_cell.length_b   1.000
_cell.length_c   1.000
_cell.angle_alpha   90.00
_cell.angle_beta   90.00
_cell.angle_gamma   90.00
#
_symmetry.space_group_name_H-M   'P 1'
#
loop_
_entity.id
_entity.type
_entity.pdbx_description
1 polymer ?
#
loop_
_entity_poly.entity_id
_entity_poly.type
_entity_poly.pdbx_seq_one_letter_code
_entity_poly.pdbx_strand_id
1 'polypeptide(L)'
;MDLSANKYKLPELHIGNKTARLPIIQGGMGVGVSLSSLAGAVAKEGGVGIISTAQIGYDDDAFEYDQAGCNLAAIKKHIRKAKEIAGGNGLVGVNIMVALKHYKEHVKA
;
A
#
# COMPACT_ATOMS: atom_id res chain seq x y z
N MET A 1 -23.04 -16.48 31.69
CA MET A 1 -21.80 -16.41 30.91
C MET A 1 -22.23 -16.37 29.45
N ASP A 2 -22.00 -15.24 28.80
CA ASP A 2 -22.48 -14.98 27.43
C ASP A 2 -21.73 -15.87 26.43
N LEU A 3 -22.48 -16.73 25.75
CA LEU A 3 -21.99 -17.69 24.75
C LEU A 3 -21.96 -17.10 23.32
N SER A 4 -22.03 -15.76 23.17
CA SER A 4 -22.13 -15.10 21.86
C SER A 4 -20.88 -14.35 21.38
N ALA A 5 -19.68 -14.70 21.88
CA ALA A 5 -18.44 -14.28 21.22
C ALA A 5 -18.44 -14.85 19.78
N ASN A 6 -18.79 -13.99 18.83
CA ASN A 6 -19.07 -14.31 17.45
C ASN A 6 -17.96 -15.21 16.87
N LYS A 7 -18.29 -16.49 16.65
CA LYS A 7 -17.37 -17.57 16.21
C LYS A 7 -16.63 -17.26 14.89
N TYR A 8 -17.03 -16.19 14.21
CA TYR A 8 -16.55 -15.73 12.91
C TYR A 8 -15.76 -14.41 12.96
N LYS A 9 -15.53 -13.82 14.14
CA LYS A 9 -14.73 -12.59 14.26
C LYS A 9 -13.24 -12.94 14.11
N LEU A 10 -12.65 -12.54 13.00
CA LEU A 10 -11.20 -12.68 12.79
C LEU A 10 -10.43 -11.82 13.80
N PRO A 11 -9.29 -12.30 14.34
CA PRO A 11 -8.45 -11.51 15.23
C PRO A 11 -7.86 -10.31 14.48
N GLU A 12 -7.71 -9.17 15.16
CA GLU A 12 -7.07 -8.00 14.57
C GLU A 12 -5.61 -8.30 14.22
N LEU A 13 -5.10 -7.65 13.18
CA LEU A 13 -3.69 -7.75 12.81
C LEU A 13 -2.91 -6.64 13.50
N HIS A 14 -1.96 -7.02 14.33
CA HIS A 14 -1.04 -6.10 15.00
C HIS A 14 0.36 -6.19 14.38
N ILE A 15 0.91 -5.04 13.97
CA ILE A 15 2.27 -4.90 13.45
C ILE A 15 2.97 -3.79 14.25
N GLY A 16 3.75 -4.18 15.26
CA GLY A 16 4.33 -3.23 16.21
C GLY A 16 3.22 -2.43 16.91
N ASN A 17 3.22 -1.11 16.72
CA ASN A 17 2.21 -0.20 17.27
C ASN A 17 1.05 0.10 16.31
N LYS A 18 0.91 -0.64 15.22
CA LYS A 18 -0.14 -0.45 14.21
C LYS A 18 -1.14 -1.59 14.28
N THR A 19 -2.41 -1.26 14.08
CA THR A 19 -3.51 -2.23 14.09
C THR A 19 -4.34 -2.09 12.83
N ALA A 20 -4.65 -3.21 12.19
CA ALA A 20 -5.70 -3.31 11.18
C ALA A 20 -6.85 -4.15 11.73
N ARG A 21 -8.06 -3.59 11.71
CA ARG A 21 -9.28 -4.24 12.24
C ARG A 21 -9.60 -5.52 11.48
N LEU A 22 -9.40 -5.51 10.17
CA LEU A 22 -9.54 -6.68 9.32
C LEU A 22 -8.13 -7.23 9.03
N PRO A 23 -7.81 -8.49 9.41
CA PRO A 23 -6.50 -9.08 9.16
C PRO A 23 -6.37 -9.55 7.69
N ILE A 24 -6.72 -8.66 6.76
CA ILE A 24 -6.71 -8.90 5.32
C ILE A 24 -5.70 -7.94 4.70
N ILE A 25 -4.72 -8.51 4.00
CA ILE A 25 -3.70 -7.76 3.27
C ILE A 25 -3.94 -7.97 1.78
N GLN A 26 -4.24 -6.90 1.06
CA GLN A 26 -4.28 -6.92 -0.39
C GLN A 26 -2.84 -6.88 -0.92
N GLY A 27 -2.40 -7.91 -1.65
CA GLY A 27 -1.01 -8.04 -2.09
C GLY A 27 -0.59 -7.00 -3.16
N GLY A 28 0.61 -6.45 -3.06
CA GLY A 28 1.08 -5.42 -3.99
C GLY A 28 1.41 -5.95 -5.39
N MET A 29 0.73 -5.42 -6.41
CA MET A 29 0.92 -5.76 -7.83
C MET A 29 1.51 -4.56 -8.59
N GLY A 30 2.59 -4.79 -9.36
CA GLY A 30 3.36 -3.76 -10.08
C GLY A 30 2.66 -3.17 -11.30
N VAL A 31 3.35 -2.26 -12.00
CA VAL A 31 2.93 -1.65 -13.27
C VAL A 31 1.51 -1.07 -13.21
N GLY A 32 1.23 -0.33 -12.13
CA GLY A 32 -0.03 0.40 -11.97
C GLY A 32 -1.22 -0.38 -11.44
N VAL A 33 -1.10 -1.69 -11.18
CA VAL A 33 -2.24 -2.47 -10.70
C VAL A 33 -2.60 -2.13 -9.25
N SER A 34 -1.61 -2.06 -8.35
CA SER A 34 -1.82 -1.63 -6.96
C SER A 34 -1.28 -0.23 -6.70
N LEU A 35 -2.09 0.76 -7.07
CA LEU A 35 -1.85 2.17 -6.79
C LEU A 35 -2.74 2.68 -5.64
N SER A 36 -2.75 4.00 -5.45
CA SER A 36 -3.46 4.65 -4.34
C SER A 36 -4.97 4.37 -4.27
N SER A 37 -5.63 4.15 -5.41
CA SER A 37 -7.07 3.87 -5.42
C SER A 37 -7.39 2.55 -4.72
N LEU A 38 -6.77 1.45 -5.17
CA LEU A 38 -6.97 0.12 -4.60
C LEU A 38 -6.43 0.04 -3.16
N ALA A 39 -5.17 0.44 -2.94
CA ALA A 39 -4.57 0.36 -1.61
C ALA A 39 -5.31 1.27 -0.60
N GLY A 40 -5.69 2.47 -1.01
CA GLY A 40 -6.48 3.39 -0.19
C GLY A 40 -7.86 2.83 0.14
N ALA A 41 -8.57 2.24 -0.83
CA ALA A 41 -9.89 1.66 -0.61
C ALA A 41 -9.85 0.49 0.38
N VAL A 42 -8.87 -0.42 0.24
CA VAL A 42 -8.70 -1.54 1.20
C VAL A 42 -8.43 -1.03 2.61
N ALA A 43 -7.55 -0.02 2.74
CA ALA A 43 -7.26 0.60 4.02
C ALA A 43 -8.48 1.33 4.61
N LYS A 44 -9.28 1.99 3.77
CA LYS A 44 -10.52 2.68 4.19
C LYS A 44 -11.53 1.73 4.83
N GLU A 45 -11.61 0.49 4.36
CA GLU A 45 -12.47 -0.57 4.91
C GLU A 45 -11.90 -1.24 6.17
N GLY A 46 -10.68 -0.88 6.57
CA GLY A 46 -10.02 -1.35 7.79
C GLY A 46 -9.08 -2.53 7.60
N GLY A 47 -8.75 -2.87 6.35
CA GLY A 47 -7.68 -3.82 6.02
C GLY A 47 -6.31 -3.16 5.84
N VAL A 48 -5.40 -3.87 5.18
CA VAL A 48 -4.08 -3.38 4.78
C VAL A 48 -4.00 -3.31 3.26
N GLY A 49 -3.97 -2.10 2.71
CA GLY A 49 -3.74 -1.89 1.28
C GLY A 49 -2.25 -1.73 0.97
N ILE A 50 -1.76 -2.39 -0.07
CA ILE A 50 -0.34 -2.37 -0.43
C ILE A 50 -0.14 -1.70 -1.78
N ILE A 51 0.68 -0.65 -1.81
CA ILE A 51 1.17 -0.04 -3.05
C ILE A 51 2.38 -0.82 -3.54
N SER A 52 2.48 -1.10 -4.84
CA SER A 52 3.71 -1.66 -5.42
C SER A 52 4.58 -0.58 -6.04
N THR A 53 5.89 -0.62 -5.77
CA THR A 53 6.86 0.32 -6.38
C THR A 53 7.43 -0.17 -7.71
N ALA A 54 7.08 -1.40 -8.14
CA ALA A 54 7.58 -1.97 -9.38
C ALA A 54 7.01 -1.22 -10.59
N GLN A 55 7.86 -0.38 -11.23
CA GLN A 55 7.50 0.45 -12.37
C GLN A 55 6.24 1.30 -12.08
N ILE A 56 6.17 1.90 -10.90
CA ILE A 56 5.01 2.66 -10.42
C ILE A 56 4.79 3.96 -11.21
N GLY A 57 5.84 4.54 -11.79
CA GLY A 57 5.75 5.74 -12.63
C GLY A 57 5.48 5.46 -14.11
N TYR A 58 5.09 4.23 -14.48
CA TYR A 58 4.93 3.81 -15.88
C TYR A 58 3.94 4.65 -16.71
N ASP A 59 3.03 5.38 -16.05
CA ASP A 59 2.00 6.22 -16.66
C ASP A 59 2.45 7.68 -16.86
N ASP A 60 3.69 8.01 -16.53
CA ASP A 60 4.29 9.33 -16.73
C ASP A 60 4.88 9.43 -18.15
N ASP A 61 4.60 10.53 -18.86
CA ASP A 61 5.11 10.76 -20.21
C ASP A 61 6.65 10.75 -20.29
N ALA A 62 7.33 11.11 -19.20
CA ALA A 62 8.78 11.10 -19.13
C ALA A 62 9.38 9.72 -18.82
N PHE A 63 8.56 8.69 -18.55
CA PHE A 63 9.03 7.40 -18.05
C PHE A 63 10.02 6.71 -18.98
N GLU A 64 9.86 6.85 -20.29
CA GLU A 64 10.78 6.27 -21.27
C GLU A 64 12.22 6.81 -21.13
N TYR A 65 12.35 8.05 -20.64
CA TYR A 65 13.63 8.75 -20.56
C TYR A 65 14.16 8.88 -19.11
N ASP A 66 13.28 8.92 -18.11
CA ASP A 66 13.62 9.04 -16.68
C ASP A 66 12.77 8.14 -15.78
N GLN A 67 12.96 6.83 -15.89
CA GLN A 67 12.28 5.85 -15.04
C GLN A 67 12.52 6.10 -13.54
N ALA A 68 13.72 6.52 -13.14
CA ALA A 68 14.08 6.68 -11.74
C ALA A 68 13.33 7.87 -11.12
N GLY A 69 13.34 9.04 -11.80
CA GLY A 69 12.64 10.23 -11.36
C GLY A 69 11.12 10.03 -11.32
N CYS A 70 10.55 9.47 -12.39
CA CYS A 70 9.12 9.17 -12.46
C CYS A 70 8.68 8.20 -11.37
N ASN A 71 9.43 7.11 -11.13
CA ASN A 71 9.12 6.17 -10.06
C ASN A 71 9.16 6.86 -8.68
N LEU A 72 10.19 7.66 -8.37
CA LEU A 72 10.29 8.36 -7.09
C LEU A 72 9.16 9.37 -6.87
N ALA A 73 8.78 10.12 -7.90
CA ALA A 73 7.65 11.05 -7.85
C ALA A 73 6.33 10.30 -7.61
N ALA A 74 6.11 9.20 -8.33
CA ALA A 74 4.91 8.39 -8.24
C ALA A 74 4.77 7.69 -6.87
N ILE A 75 5.85 7.19 -6.27
CA ILE A 75 5.85 6.63 -4.90
C ILE A 75 5.27 7.65 -3.91
N LYS A 76 5.80 8.88 -3.89
CA LYS A 76 5.34 9.94 -2.99
C LYS A 76 3.88 10.31 -3.24
N LYS A 77 3.51 10.49 -4.51
CA LYS A 77 2.13 10.79 -4.96
C LYS A 77 1.15 9.74 -4.46
N HIS A 78 1.43 8.46 -4.70
CA HIS A 78 0.49 7.39 -4.38
C HIS A 78 0.43 7.06 -2.88
N ILE A 79 1.54 7.15 -2.14
CA ILE A 79 1.51 7.00 -0.67
C ILE A 79 0.61 8.07 -0.05
N ARG A 80 0.79 9.34 -0.44
CA ARG A 80 -0.02 10.45 0.07
C ARG A 80 -1.50 10.22 -0.24
N LYS A 81 -1.83 9.98 -1.52
CA LYS A 81 -3.22 9.79 -1.96
C LYS A 81 -3.88 8.56 -1.33
N ALA A 82 -3.15 7.47 -1.13
CA ALA A 82 -3.69 6.29 -0.45
C ALA A 82 -4.03 6.58 1.01
N LYS A 83 -3.17 7.31 1.73
CA LYS A 83 -3.43 7.74 3.11
C LYS A 83 -4.64 8.68 3.21
N GLU A 84 -4.78 9.61 2.26
CA GLU A 84 -5.96 10.48 2.15
C GLU A 84 -7.25 9.66 1.98
N ILE A 85 -7.25 8.70 1.05
CA ILE A 85 -8.41 7.81 0.81
C ILE A 85 -8.72 6.95 2.04
N ALA A 86 -7.68 6.43 2.71
CA ALA A 86 -7.82 5.55 3.86
C ALA A 86 -8.48 6.25 5.07
N GLY A 87 -8.32 7.57 5.21
CA GLY A 87 -8.92 8.32 6.31
C GLY A 87 -8.50 7.86 7.72
N GLY A 88 -7.40 7.11 7.84
CA GLY A 88 -6.94 6.53 9.10
C GLY A 88 -7.65 5.25 9.56
N ASN A 89 -8.58 4.70 8.76
CA ASN A 89 -9.38 3.54 9.16
C ASN A 89 -8.63 2.19 9.13
N GLY A 90 -7.50 2.13 8.42
CA GLY A 90 -6.68 0.94 8.24
C GLY A 90 -5.25 1.32 7.88
N LEU A 91 -4.49 0.37 7.33
CA LEU A 91 -3.06 0.55 7.09
C LEU A 91 -2.74 0.63 5.60
N VAL A 92 -1.82 1.52 5.25
CA VAL A 92 -1.21 1.59 3.92
C VAL A 92 0.23 1.11 4.03
N GLY A 93 0.55 0.03 3.31
CA GLY A 93 1.90 -0.50 3.16
C GLY A 93 2.46 -0.32 1.76
N VAL A 94 3.73 -0.65 1.59
CA VAL A 94 4.44 -0.51 0.31
C VAL A 94 5.28 -1.77 0.08
N ASN A 95 5.09 -2.39 -1.09
CA ASN A 95 5.91 -3.48 -1.58
C ASN A 95 7.11 -2.91 -2.36
N ILE A 96 8.32 -3.14 -1.85
CA ILE A 96 9.58 -2.72 -2.47
C ILE A 96 10.44 -3.96 -2.66
N MET A 97 10.53 -4.42 -3.92
CA MET A 97 11.32 -5.61 -4.23
C MET A 97 12.81 -5.24 -4.26
N VAL A 98 13.62 -5.98 -3.49
CA VAL A 98 15.09 -5.80 -3.44
C VAL A 98 15.74 -6.05 -4.81
N ALA A 99 15.10 -6.85 -5.67
CA ALA A 99 15.58 -7.14 -7.02
C ALA A 99 15.48 -5.96 -8.01
N LEU A 100 14.80 -4.87 -7.64
CA LEU A 100 14.67 -3.69 -8.51
C LEU A 100 15.90 -2.79 -8.42
N LYS A 101 16.16 -2.05 -9.50
CA LYS A 101 17.06 -0.90 -9.47
C LYS A 101 16.52 0.16 -8.51
N HIS A 102 17.43 0.94 -7.92
CA HIS A 102 17.09 2.07 -7.04
C HIS A 102 16.30 1.70 -5.77
N TYR A 103 16.48 0.46 -5.27
CA TYR A 103 15.82 -0.01 -4.04
C TYR A 103 15.99 0.95 -2.86
N LYS A 104 17.22 1.44 -2.64
CA LYS A 104 17.55 2.35 -1.52
C LYS A 104 16.78 3.65 -1.62
N GLU A 105 16.66 4.20 -2.82
CA GLU A 105 15.93 5.43 -3.10
C GLU A 105 14.42 5.23 -2.91
N HIS A 106 13.88 4.09 -3.37
CA HIS A 106 12.48 3.73 -3.15
C HIS A 106 12.14 3.58 -1.65
N VAL A 107 13.05 3.00 -0.85
CA VAL A 107 12.87 2.88 0.61
C VAL A 107 12.87 4.25 1.32
N LYS A 108 13.60 5.23 0.77
CA LYS A 108 13.75 6.57 1.39
C LYS A 108 12.71 7.60 0.94
N ALA A 109 11.96 7.33 -0.12
CA ALA A 109 11.02 8.26 -0.74
C ALA A 109 9.88 8.67 0.18
#